data_AF-A0A9P3NMQ8-F1
#
_entry.id   AF-A0A9P3NMQ8-F1
#
_cell.length_a   1.000
_cell.length_b   1.000
_cell.length_c   1.000
_cell.angle_alpha   90.00
_cell.angle_beta   90.00
_cell.angle_gamma   90.00
#
_symmetry.space_group_name_H-M   'P 1'
#
loop_
_entity.id
_entity.type
_entity.pdbx_description
1 polymer ?
#
loop_
_entity_poly.entity_id
_entity_poly.type
_entity_poly.pdbx_seq_one_letter_code
_entity_poly.pdbx_strand_id
1 'polypeptide(L)'
;MAHQRAPAPGDSPKDDVNDFFFEGLQDPAADRPDVLIMSMGVHEVFGWSGRPRVKLNLTAFKEDTEELLGKVQGSFPEQRVIWWKAHYIQQGKIRGEQLFTIRRYHSRYQRHAASRFAATGHSVADFYSTTRTRSEACRGDGVNYDSEVVWQHVKILAHMLCYKHGNKR
;
A
#
# COMPACT_ATOMS: atom_id res chain seq x y z
N MET A 1 -16.16 30.19 -6.52
CA MET A 1 -16.55 29.22 -7.56
C MET A 1 -15.34 28.38 -7.87
N ALA A 2 -15.31 27.12 -7.43
CA ALA A 2 -14.19 26.22 -7.68
C ALA A 2 -14.25 25.73 -9.13
N HIS A 3 -13.16 25.89 -9.88
CA HIS A 3 -13.03 25.31 -11.21
C HIS A 3 -12.93 23.79 -11.09
N GLN A 4 -13.99 23.08 -11.48
CA GLN A 4 -13.90 21.65 -11.74
C GLN A 4 -13.00 21.46 -12.97
N ARG A 5 -11.81 20.86 -12.76
CA ARG A 5 -11.01 20.32 -13.86
C ARG A 5 -11.81 19.19 -14.51
N ALA A 6 -11.88 19.18 -15.83
CA ALA A 6 -12.38 18.02 -16.56
C ALA A 6 -11.46 16.82 -16.26
N PRO A 7 -12.01 15.61 -16.01
CA PRO A 7 -11.22 14.43 -15.74
C PRO A 7 -10.32 14.10 -16.94
N ALA A 8 -9.08 13.73 -16.68
CA ALA A 8 -8.16 13.29 -17.70
C ALA A 8 -8.64 11.95 -18.30
N PRO A 9 -8.39 11.66 -19.59
CA PRO A 9 -8.69 10.36 -20.15
C PRO A 9 -7.82 9.30 -19.47
N GLY A 10 -8.40 8.58 -18.52
CA GLY A 10 -7.68 7.65 -17.64
C GLY A 10 -8.14 7.68 -16.19
N ASP A 11 -8.81 8.75 -15.76
CA ASP A 11 -9.43 8.83 -14.43
C ASP A 11 -10.55 7.80 -14.36
N SER A 12 -10.32 6.75 -13.58
CA SER A 12 -11.37 5.77 -13.35
C SER A 12 -12.27 6.31 -12.25
N PRO A 13 -13.59 6.04 -12.25
CA PRO A 13 -14.52 6.35 -11.14
C PRO A 13 -14.15 5.69 -9.79
N LYS A 14 -12.93 5.17 -9.65
CA LYS A 14 -12.37 4.50 -8.47
C LYS A 14 -11.20 5.25 -7.85
N ASP A 15 -10.64 6.26 -8.51
CA ASP A 15 -9.81 7.26 -7.82
C ASP A 15 -10.64 7.96 -6.73
N ASP A 16 -11.97 8.02 -6.96
CA ASP A 16 -13.00 8.41 -6.01
C ASP A 16 -13.04 7.61 -4.70
N VAL A 17 -12.64 6.32 -4.64
CA VAL A 17 -12.86 5.52 -3.42
C VAL A 17 -11.94 5.95 -2.28
N ASN A 18 -10.69 6.31 -2.60
CA ASN A 18 -9.77 6.84 -1.59
C ASN A 18 -10.24 8.24 -1.15
N ASP A 19 -10.69 9.05 -2.10
CA ASP A 19 -11.15 10.41 -1.83
C ASP A 19 -12.41 10.40 -0.97
N PHE A 20 -13.41 9.57 -1.30
CA PHE A 20 -14.59 9.35 -0.47
C PHE A 20 -14.24 8.86 0.95
N PHE A 21 -13.25 7.98 1.09
CA PHE A 21 -12.80 7.55 2.41
C PHE A 21 -12.24 8.71 3.23
N PHE A 22 -11.29 9.47 2.67
CA PHE A 22 -10.68 10.60 3.38
C PHE A 22 -11.68 11.74 3.61
N GLU A 23 -12.58 12.02 2.66
CA GLU A 23 -13.67 12.99 2.82
C GLU A 23 -14.65 12.58 3.92
N GLY A 24 -15.06 11.31 3.94
CA GLY A 24 -15.95 10.80 4.99
C GLY A 24 -15.34 10.90 6.38
N LEU A 25 -14.01 10.83 6.49
CA LEU A 25 -13.30 11.04 7.75
C LEU A 25 -13.22 12.50 8.17
N GLN A 26 -13.41 13.46 7.24
CA GLN A 26 -13.52 14.87 7.58
C GLN A 26 -14.87 15.20 8.24
N ASP A 27 -15.87 14.31 8.17
CA ASP A 27 -17.12 14.47 8.89
C ASP A 27 -16.85 14.50 10.41
N PRO A 28 -17.19 15.60 11.12
CA PRO A 28 -17.02 15.69 12.57
C PRO A 28 -17.83 14.65 13.35
N ALA A 29 -18.87 14.06 12.75
CA ALA A 29 -19.70 13.03 13.37
C ALA A 29 -19.18 11.61 13.12
N ALA A 30 -18.16 11.42 12.26
CA ALA A 30 -17.59 10.11 12.00
C ALA A 30 -16.75 9.63 13.18
N ASP A 31 -16.93 8.36 13.56
CA ASP A 31 -16.05 7.69 14.52
C ASP A 31 -14.69 7.46 13.87
N ARG A 32 -13.64 8.06 14.44
CA ARG A 32 -12.28 8.01 13.87
C ARG A 32 -11.47 6.93 14.55
N PRO A 33 -10.87 5.99 13.80
CA PRO A 33 -10.08 4.92 14.40
C PRO A 33 -8.77 5.49 14.97
N ASP A 34 -8.36 5.03 16.16
CA ASP A 34 -7.05 5.38 16.75
C ASP A 34 -5.86 4.93 15.88
N VAL A 35 -6.07 3.85 15.12
CA VAL A 35 -5.08 3.25 14.24
C VAL A 35 -5.67 2.96 12.87
N LEU A 36 -5.01 3.44 11.82
CA LEU A 36 -5.31 3.11 10.44
C LEU A 36 -4.30 2.10 9.91
N ILE A 37 -4.77 0.96 9.42
CA ILE A 37 -3.93 -0.02 8.72
C ILE A 37 -4.20 0.10 7.22
N MET A 38 -3.17 0.46 6.44
CA MET A 38 -3.31 0.68 5.00
C MET A 38 -2.53 -0.37 4.20
N SER A 39 -3.18 -0.99 3.20
CA SER A 39 -2.53 -1.88 2.23
C SER A 39 -2.78 -1.40 0.81
N MET A 40 -1.74 -0.86 0.17
CA MET A 40 -1.83 -0.21 -1.14
C MET A 40 -0.67 -0.58 -2.07
N GLY A 41 -0.76 -0.24 -3.36
CA GLY A 41 0.34 -0.40 -4.30
C GLY A 41 0.26 -1.61 -5.23
N VAL A 42 -0.76 -2.47 -5.16
CA VAL A 42 -0.85 -3.66 -6.02
C VAL A 42 -1.34 -3.34 -7.43
N HIS A 43 -2.41 -2.54 -7.58
CA HIS A 43 -3.05 -2.24 -8.87
C HIS A 43 -2.21 -1.34 -9.76
N GLU A 44 -1.33 -0.63 -9.12
CA GLU A 44 -0.17 0.03 -9.64
C GLU A 44 0.74 -0.88 -10.48
N VAL A 45 0.96 -2.11 -10.01
CA VAL A 45 1.78 -3.11 -10.71
C VAL A 45 0.94 -3.95 -11.66
N PHE A 46 -0.27 -4.32 -11.26
CA PHE A 46 -1.11 -5.28 -12.00
C PHE A 46 -2.22 -4.66 -12.84
N GLY A 47 -2.37 -3.34 -12.77
CA GLY A 47 -3.60 -2.69 -13.21
C GLY A 47 -4.84 -3.25 -12.50
N TRP A 48 -5.99 -2.98 -13.11
CA TRP A 48 -7.25 -3.65 -12.78
C TRP A 48 -7.41 -4.98 -13.53
N SER A 49 -6.55 -5.27 -14.50
CA SER A 49 -6.62 -6.49 -15.32
C SER A 49 -6.06 -7.73 -14.63
N GLY A 50 -5.46 -7.57 -13.44
CA GLY A 50 -4.80 -8.66 -12.71
C GLY A 50 -3.52 -9.17 -13.39
N ARG A 51 -3.02 -8.49 -14.44
CA ARG A 51 -1.80 -8.84 -15.16
C ARG A 51 -0.72 -7.78 -14.93
N PRO A 52 0.53 -8.16 -14.61
CA PRO A 52 1.59 -7.18 -14.43
C PRO A 52 1.75 -6.27 -15.64
N ARG A 53 1.75 -4.96 -15.41
CA ARG A 53 2.07 -3.95 -16.41
C ARG A 53 3.50 -4.18 -16.89
N VAL A 54 3.72 -4.06 -18.20
CA VAL A 54 5.06 -4.18 -18.79
C VAL A 54 5.92 -2.97 -18.43
N LYS A 55 5.32 -1.78 -18.38
CA LYS A 55 5.96 -0.51 -18.00
C LYS A 55 5.24 0.13 -16.81
N LEU A 56 6.02 0.66 -15.87
CA LEU A 56 5.53 1.43 -14.72
C LEU A 56 5.76 2.93 -14.97
N ASN A 57 4.80 3.77 -14.61
CA ASN A 57 4.95 5.23 -14.61
C ASN A 57 5.48 5.71 -13.26
N LEU A 58 6.81 5.69 -13.11
CA LEU A 58 7.49 5.88 -11.83
C LEU A 58 7.32 7.28 -11.22
N THR A 59 7.00 8.25 -12.06
CA THR A 59 6.76 9.63 -11.64
C THR A 59 5.41 9.73 -10.98
N ALA A 60 4.35 9.29 -11.67
CA ALA A 60 2.99 9.22 -11.11
C ALA A 60 2.97 8.47 -9.78
N PHE A 61 3.69 7.35 -9.69
CA PHE A 61 3.86 6.61 -8.44
C PHE A 61 4.33 7.41 -7.23
N LYS A 62 5.33 8.26 -7.44
CA LYS A 62 5.88 9.08 -6.37
C LYS A 62 4.90 10.19 -6.01
N GLU A 63 4.29 10.79 -7.02
CA GLU A 63 3.26 11.82 -6.85
C GLU A 63 2.08 11.25 -6.04
N ASP A 64 1.54 10.09 -6.41
CA ASP A 64 0.47 9.39 -5.69
C ASP A 64 0.87 9.07 -4.25
N THR A 65 2.13 8.69 -4.02
CA THR A 65 2.64 8.38 -2.67
C THR A 65 2.69 9.64 -1.80
N GLU A 66 3.21 10.75 -2.33
CA GLU A 66 3.27 12.02 -1.60
C GLU A 66 1.87 12.61 -1.38
N GLU A 67 0.97 12.50 -2.36
CA GLU A 67 -0.43 12.91 -2.24
C GLU A 67 -1.14 12.12 -1.13
N LEU A 68 -1.00 10.79 -1.14
CA LEU A 68 -1.56 9.93 -0.11
C LEU A 68 -1.02 10.29 1.28
N LEU A 69 0.28 10.52 1.39
CA LEU A 69 0.89 10.95 2.65
C LEU A 69 0.32 12.29 3.11
N GLY A 70 0.15 13.26 2.21
CA GLY A 70 -0.51 14.53 2.50
C GLY A 70 -1.94 14.33 3.02
N LYS A 71 -2.73 13.48 2.37
CA LYS A 71 -4.10 13.13 2.80
C LYS A 71 -4.13 12.47 4.17
N VAL A 72 -3.22 11.51 4.41
CA VAL A 72 -3.07 10.84 5.70
C VAL A 72 -2.69 11.84 6.78
N GLN A 73 -1.65 12.65 6.58
CA GLN A 73 -1.20 13.61 7.59
C GLN A 73 -2.25 14.70 7.87
N GLY A 74 -2.98 15.14 6.85
CA GLY A 74 -4.05 16.13 7.00
C GLY A 74 -5.30 15.59 7.70
N SER A 75 -5.66 14.34 7.45
CA SER A 75 -6.88 13.71 8.00
C SER A 75 -6.63 12.99 9.33
N PHE A 76 -5.40 12.53 9.54
CA PHE A 76 -4.97 11.72 10.68
C PHE A 76 -3.73 12.28 11.39
N PRO A 77 -3.74 13.55 11.84
CA PRO A 77 -2.56 14.16 12.45
C PRO A 77 -2.16 13.50 13.79
N GLU A 78 -3.10 12.84 14.48
CA GLU A 78 -2.89 12.26 15.81
C GLU A 78 -2.93 10.72 15.82
N GLN A 79 -3.49 10.11 14.77
CA GLN A 79 -3.69 8.67 14.69
C GLN A 79 -2.43 7.96 14.20
N ARG A 80 -2.25 6.73 14.69
CA ARG A 80 -1.14 5.89 14.25
C ARG A 80 -1.50 5.28 12.90
N VAL A 81 -0.64 5.43 11.89
CA VAL A 81 -0.78 4.67 10.64
C VAL A 81 0.21 3.52 10.62
N ILE A 82 -0.31 2.33 10.30
CA ILE A 82 0.50 1.17 9.96
C ILE A 82 0.35 0.97 8.46
N TRP A 83 1.36 1.43 7.72
CA TRP A 83 1.43 1.12 6.30
C TRP A 83 2.03 -0.27 6.13
N TRP A 84 1.31 -1.13 5.44
CA TRP A 84 1.82 -2.45 5.07
C TRP A 84 1.51 -2.74 3.62
N LYS A 85 2.16 -3.76 3.09
CA LYS A 85 1.80 -4.25 1.78
C LYS A 85 1.76 -5.77 1.80
N ALA A 86 0.59 -6.31 1.52
CA ALA A 86 0.52 -7.68 1.07
C ALA A 86 0.99 -7.72 -0.38
N HIS A 87 2.04 -8.44 -0.76
CA HIS A 87 2.15 -9.12 -2.05
C HIS A 87 3.47 -9.86 -2.14
N TYR A 88 3.40 -11.14 -2.51
CA TYR A 88 4.51 -11.92 -3.03
C TYR A 88 4.22 -12.25 -4.49
N ILE A 89 5.25 -12.38 -5.30
CA ILE A 89 5.09 -12.82 -6.69
C ILE A 89 5.94 -14.05 -6.90
N GLN A 90 5.25 -15.17 -7.15
CA GLN A 90 5.88 -16.46 -7.35
C GLN A 90 6.73 -16.42 -8.63
N GLN A 91 8.02 -16.68 -8.46
CA GLN A 91 8.93 -16.86 -9.59
C GLN A 91 8.53 -18.13 -10.34
N GLY A 92 8.18 -18.01 -11.63
CA GLY A 92 7.86 -19.14 -12.49
C GLY A 92 6.54 -19.03 -13.25
N LYS A 93 5.53 -18.35 -12.68
CA LYS A 93 4.26 -18.02 -13.37
C LYS A 93 4.31 -16.68 -14.09
N ILE A 94 5.09 -15.75 -13.54
CA ILE A 94 5.42 -14.48 -14.17
C ILE A 94 6.89 -14.56 -14.60
N ARG A 95 7.15 -14.40 -15.89
CA ARG A 95 8.48 -14.54 -16.51
C ARG A 95 8.83 -13.29 -17.31
N GLY A 96 10.12 -13.14 -17.63
CA GLY A 96 10.61 -12.07 -18.49
C GLY A 96 10.42 -10.67 -17.91
N GLU A 97 10.05 -9.71 -18.76
CA GLU A 97 9.98 -8.27 -18.42
C GLU A 97 9.04 -7.95 -17.26
N GLN A 98 7.97 -8.72 -17.09
CA GLN A 98 7.02 -8.53 -15.99
C GLN A 98 7.68 -8.78 -14.62
N LEU A 99 8.49 -9.83 -14.50
CA LEU A 99 9.22 -10.14 -13.26
C LEU A 99 10.23 -9.05 -12.94
N PHE A 100 10.90 -8.49 -13.96
CA PHE A 100 11.80 -7.36 -13.79
C PHE A 100 11.07 -6.12 -13.30
N THR A 101 9.91 -5.82 -13.88
CA THR A 101 9.05 -4.69 -13.49
C THR A 101 8.60 -4.79 -12.04
N ILE A 102 8.18 -5.97 -11.61
CA ILE A 102 7.83 -6.28 -10.22
C ILE A 102 9.01 -6.08 -9.27
N ARG A 103 10.17 -6.64 -9.60
CA ARG A 103 11.38 -6.49 -8.78
C ARG A 103 11.82 -5.04 -8.68
N ARG A 104 11.74 -4.29 -9.78
CA ARG A 104 12.00 -2.85 -9.83
C ARG A 104 10.99 -2.10 -8.97
N TYR A 105 9.73 -2.53 -8.98
CA TYR A 105 8.71 -1.94 -8.14
C TYR A 105 9.04 -2.06 -6.65
N HIS A 106 9.28 -3.28 -6.18
CA HIS A 106 9.56 -3.52 -4.76
C HIS A 106 10.90 -2.93 -4.32
N SER A 107 11.93 -3.05 -5.15
CA SER A 107 13.26 -2.54 -4.81
C SER A 107 13.37 -1.02 -4.77
N ARG A 108 12.53 -0.30 -5.51
CA ARG A 108 12.64 1.17 -5.59
C ARG A 108 11.43 1.89 -5.00
N TYR A 109 10.21 1.54 -5.38
CA TYR A 109 9.03 2.28 -4.92
C TYR A 109 8.61 1.87 -3.54
N GLN A 110 8.55 0.57 -3.25
CA GLN A 110 8.13 0.14 -1.92
C GLN A 110 9.10 0.66 -0.85
N ARG A 111 10.42 0.63 -1.13
CA ARG A 111 11.42 1.23 -0.24
C ARG A 111 11.27 2.74 -0.11
N HIS A 112 10.97 3.43 -1.22
CA HIS A 112 10.71 4.87 -1.18
C HIS A 112 9.47 5.18 -0.33
N ALA A 113 8.31 4.58 -0.64
CA ALA A 113 7.09 4.76 0.13
C ALA A 113 7.29 4.43 1.61
N ALA A 114 7.89 3.27 1.93
CA ALA A 114 8.25 2.90 3.30
C ALA A 114 9.11 3.95 3.99
N SER A 115 10.14 4.47 3.30
CA SER A 115 10.99 5.55 3.82
C SER A 115 10.19 6.83 4.09
N ARG A 116 9.24 7.18 3.23
CA ARG A 116 8.44 8.39 3.37
C ARG A 116 7.44 8.26 4.52
N PHE A 117 6.71 7.14 4.61
CA PHE A 117 5.83 6.83 5.75
C PHE A 117 6.60 6.75 7.07
N ALA A 118 7.80 6.15 7.10
CA ALA A 118 8.61 6.12 8.31
C ALA A 118 9.07 7.53 8.73
N ALA A 119 9.35 8.42 7.78
CA ALA A 119 9.76 9.79 8.05
C ALA A 119 8.66 10.66 8.66
N THR A 120 7.39 10.27 8.51
CA THR A 120 6.24 10.95 9.14
C THR A 120 5.87 10.38 10.51
N GLY A 121 6.69 9.47 11.06
CA GLY A 121 6.44 8.83 12.36
C GLY A 121 5.44 7.66 12.29
N HIS A 122 5.00 7.26 11.09
CA HIS A 122 4.12 6.10 10.93
C HIS A 122 4.91 4.78 11.01
N SER A 123 4.22 3.73 11.41
CA SER A 123 4.79 2.38 11.44
C SER A 123 4.74 1.75 10.04
N VAL A 124 5.79 1.02 9.66
CA VAL A 124 5.84 0.30 8.38
C VAL A 124 6.01 -1.19 8.64
N ALA A 125 5.16 -2.01 8.03
CA ALA A 125 5.28 -3.47 8.00
C ALA A 125 5.63 -3.96 6.59
N ASP A 126 6.93 -4.21 6.36
CA ASP A 126 7.45 -4.71 5.08
C ASP A 126 7.41 -6.25 4.99
N PHE A 127 6.22 -6.79 4.74
CA PHE A 127 6.02 -8.23 4.56
C PHE A 127 6.57 -8.79 3.24
N TYR A 128 6.85 -7.93 2.26
CA TYR A 128 7.52 -8.39 1.03
C TYR A 128 8.95 -8.85 1.35
N SER A 129 9.68 -8.08 2.16
CA SER A 129 11.06 -8.42 2.51
C SER A 129 11.20 -9.81 3.15
N THR A 130 10.20 -10.23 3.94
CA THR A 130 10.19 -11.50 4.68
C THR A 130 9.72 -12.69 3.85
N THR A 131 8.95 -12.45 2.77
CA THR A 131 8.33 -13.51 1.95
C THR A 131 8.95 -13.64 0.56
N ARG A 132 9.71 -12.66 0.07
CA ARG A 132 10.26 -12.61 -1.31
C ARG A 132 11.11 -13.80 -1.76
N THR A 133 11.64 -14.61 -0.84
CA THR A 133 12.45 -15.80 -1.16
C THR A 133 11.69 -17.12 -1.01
N ARG A 134 10.43 -17.09 -0.57
CA ARG A 134 9.63 -18.28 -0.25
C ARG A 134 8.62 -18.54 -1.36
N SER A 135 8.94 -19.42 -2.30
CA SER A 135 8.06 -19.73 -3.43
C SER A 135 6.74 -20.38 -3.02
N GLU A 136 6.73 -21.02 -1.84
CA GLU A 136 5.59 -21.59 -1.14
C GLU A 136 4.67 -20.55 -0.49
N ALA A 137 5.10 -19.29 -0.39
CA ALA A 137 4.29 -18.24 0.24
C ALA A 137 3.11 -17.79 -0.62
N CYS A 138 3.10 -18.09 -1.92
CA CYS A 138 2.01 -17.75 -2.83
C CYS A 138 1.07 -18.93 -3.06
N ARG A 139 -0.20 -18.61 -3.28
CA ARG A 139 -1.16 -19.53 -3.88
C ARG A 139 -0.70 -19.90 -5.28
N GLY A 140 -1.35 -20.92 -5.84
CA GLY A 140 -1.16 -21.32 -7.22
C GLY A 140 -1.44 -20.22 -8.26
N ASP A 141 -1.93 -19.02 -7.93
CA ASP A 141 -2.03 -17.91 -8.89
C ASP A 141 -0.72 -17.11 -9.05
N GLY A 142 0.23 -17.30 -8.14
CA GLY A 142 1.51 -16.62 -8.14
C GLY A 142 1.46 -15.14 -7.78
N VAL A 143 0.34 -14.65 -7.24
CA VAL A 143 0.09 -13.23 -6.92
C VAL A 143 -0.41 -13.06 -5.49
N ASN A 144 -1.33 -13.92 -5.05
CA ASN A 144 -1.90 -13.85 -3.71
C ASN A 144 -1.14 -14.76 -2.75
N TYR A 145 -1.03 -14.35 -1.49
CA TYR A 145 -0.45 -15.20 -0.44
C TYR A 145 -1.32 -16.41 -0.15
N ASP A 146 -0.65 -17.51 0.19
CA ASP A 146 -1.32 -18.65 0.82
C ASP A 146 -1.98 -18.24 2.16
N SER A 147 -3.07 -18.92 2.51
CA SER A 147 -3.84 -18.64 3.73
C SER A 147 -2.99 -18.65 5.00
N GLU A 148 -2.00 -19.55 5.10
CA GLU A 148 -1.13 -19.62 6.28
C GLU A 148 -0.26 -18.37 6.42
N VAL A 149 0.22 -17.83 5.29
CA VAL A 149 1.02 -16.60 5.26
C VAL A 149 0.17 -15.38 5.59
N VAL A 150 -1.06 -15.33 5.09
CA VAL A 150 -2.02 -14.27 5.45
C VAL A 150 -2.25 -14.26 6.97
N TRP A 151 -2.48 -15.42 7.58
CA TRP A 151 -2.65 -15.53 9.03
C TRP A 151 -1.44 -15.07 9.83
N GLN A 152 -0.22 -15.34 9.35
CA GLN A 152 0.99 -14.83 9.97
C GLN A 152 1.07 -13.29 9.89
N HIS A 153 0.74 -12.69 8.74
CA HIS A 153 0.71 -11.24 8.61
C HIS A 153 -0.32 -10.59 9.54
N VAL A 154 -1.52 -11.17 9.64
CA VAL A 154 -2.56 -10.71 10.57
C VAL A 154 -2.07 -10.76 12.02
N LYS A 155 -1.42 -11.86 12.43
CA LYS A 155 -0.84 -11.97 13.79
C LYS A 155 0.21 -10.89 14.07
N ILE A 156 1.07 -10.59 13.09
CA ILE A 156 2.09 -9.53 13.22
C ILE A 156 1.43 -8.15 13.31
N LEU A 157 0.44 -7.86 12.46
CA LEU A 157 -0.31 -6.60 12.52
C LEU A 157 -1.02 -6.43 13.86
N ALA A 158 -1.71 -7.48 14.33
CA ALA A 158 -2.35 -7.48 15.65
C ALA A 158 -1.33 -7.26 16.77
N HIS A 159 -0.16 -7.91 16.69
CA HIS A 159 0.92 -7.66 17.63
C HIS A 159 1.39 -6.20 17.58
N MET A 160 1.59 -5.62 16.39
CA MET A 160 1.97 -4.20 16.25
C MET A 160 0.92 -3.24 16.81
N LEU A 161 -0.37 -3.58 16.73
CA LEU A 161 -1.46 -2.83 17.36
C LEU A 161 -1.40 -2.90 18.89
N CYS A 162 -1.26 -4.10 19.44
CA CYS A 162 -1.27 -4.34 20.89
C CYS A 162 0.02 -3.89 21.58
N TYR A 163 1.15 -3.94 20.88
CA TYR A 163 2.41 -3.44 21.40
C TYR A 163 2.39 -1.92 21.29
N LYS A 164 2.06 -1.25 22.40
CA LYS A 164 2.43 0.16 22.58
C LYS A 164 3.91 0.26 22.23
N HIS A 165 4.29 1.10 21.26
CA HIS A 165 5.66 1.58 21.20
C HIS A 165 5.91 2.23 22.55
N GLY A 166 6.55 1.49 23.45
CA GLY A 166 6.91 1.98 24.75
C GLY A 166 7.68 3.27 24.51
N ASN A 167 7.14 4.37 25.05
CA ASN A 167 7.91 5.55 25.33
C ASN A 167 9.17 5.09 26.05
N LYS A 168 10.29 4.97 25.31
CA LYS A 168 11.58 5.20 25.91
C LYS A 168 11.61 6.69 26.21
N ARG A 169 11.09 7.04 27.39
CA ARG A 169 11.43 8.30 28.06
C ARG A 169 12.92 8.29 28.34
#